data_AF-A0A959GAR7-F1
#
_entry.id   AF-A0A959GAR7-F1
#
_cell.length_a   1.000
_cell.length_b   1.000
_cell.length_c   1.000
_cell.angle_alpha   90.00
_cell.angle_beta   90.00
_cell.angle_gamma   90.00
#
_symmetry.space_group_name_H-M   'P 1'
#
loop_
_entity.id
_entity.type
_entity.pdbx_description
1 polymer ?
#
loop_
_entity_poly.entity_id
_entity_poly.type
_entity_poly.pdbx_seq_one_letter_code
_entity_poly.pdbx_strand_id
1 'polypeptide(L)'
;MMKNWFPVKITKNDRDELHVHWKCFEDQTFIHPFFDETVACVNSYPVNSKLFKVITDKTLLNPQFFDPSLTPDVFVFHTSRCGSTALCQAFAQLDQVRVFAEYPPMDDLLRQSYSPSNGTSETLIDDLRDLVSVMGQIRSGVERHLLIKLDSWHIHFVQILRNAFPDTPFVFLYNDPRFIKASQFKLKGMHAVPGVLEPYLFDMKEVKSDLDAYLDEVLTSYYLKILNFIKNDNQSFALNYVDGMSLILNKVTELIKLFDVLEDKNKLQNQLSKYSKNPDEIFDKNNTKSMACSDECMSAYSKLTDYVKRELN
;
A
#
# COMPACT_ATOMS: atom_id res chain seq x y z
N MET A 1 17.90 -2.57 22.25
CA MET A 1 17.33 -2.44 20.90
C MET A 1 16.04 -3.24 20.83
N MET A 2 14.99 -2.69 20.24
CA MET A 2 13.64 -3.27 20.12
C MET A 2 13.53 -4.20 18.91
N LYS A 3 14.37 -5.24 18.86
CA LYS A 3 14.40 -6.19 17.74
C LYS A 3 13.11 -7.02 17.67
N ASN A 4 12.58 -7.21 16.46
CA ASN A 4 11.37 -7.99 16.15
C ASN A 4 10.05 -7.40 16.67
N TRP A 5 10.06 -6.21 17.26
CA TRP A 5 8.83 -5.53 17.68
C TRP A 5 8.38 -4.58 16.56
N PHE A 6 7.11 -4.70 16.18
CA PHE A 6 6.50 -3.84 15.18
C PHE A 6 5.22 -3.20 15.73
N PRO A 7 4.96 -1.94 15.39
CA PRO A 7 3.66 -1.32 15.57
C PRO A 7 2.59 -2.15 14.88
N VAL A 8 1.43 -2.28 15.51
CA VAL A 8 0.25 -2.90 14.89
C VAL A 8 -0.94 -1.95 14.87
N LYS A 9 -0.86 -0.85 15.62
CA LYS A 9 -1.84 0.22 15.64
C LYS A 9 -1.25 1.49 16.25
N ILE A 10 -1.67 2.65 15.75
CA ILE A 10 -1.40 3.94 16.39
C ILE A 10 -2.73 4.60 16.73
N THR A 11 -2.87 5.08 17.96
CA THR A 11 -4.09 5.69 18.49
C THR A 11 -3.77 6.98 19.21
N LYS A 12 -4.76 7.87 19.37
CA LYS A 12 -4.63 9.05 20.25
C LYS A 12 -5.19 8.75 21.64
N ASN A 13 -4.56 9.31 22.66
CA ASN A 13 -5.11 9.33 24.01
C ASN A 13 -6.04 10.54 24.22
N ASP A 14 -6.61 10.68 25.43
CA ASP A 14 -7.53 11.78 25.78
C ASP A 14 -6.88 13.18 25.70
N ARG A 15 -5.55 13.25 25.61
CA ARG A 15 -4.76 14.48 25.46
C ARG A 15 -4.30 14.75 24.02
N ASP A 16 -4.85 14.02 23.05
CA ASP A 16 -4.47 14.07 21.63
C ASP A 16 -3.03 13.59 21.32
N GLU A 17 -2.38 12.89 22.26
CA GLU A 17 -1.02 12.37 22.08
C GLU A 17 -1.04 10.97 21.45
N LEU A 18 -0.09 10.69 20.56
CA LEU A 18 0.00 9.40 19.87
C LEU A 18 0.57 8.31 20.78
N HIS A 19 -0.17 7.20 20.87
CA HIS A 19 0.20 5.95 21.50
C HIS A 19 0.37 4.86 20.43
N VAL A 20 1.43 4.08 20.55
CA VAL A 20 1.79 3.00 19.64
C VAL A 20 1.56 1.66 20.31
N HIS A 21 0.77 0.79 19.68
CA HIS A 21 0.50 -0.56 20.14
C HIS A 21 1.46 -1.50 19.42
N TRP A 22 2.18 -2.33 20.18
CA TRP A 22 3.24 -3.18 19.66
C TRP A 22 2.91 -4.66 19.78
N LYS A 23 3.44 -5.45 18.86
CA LYS A 23 3.54 -6.91 18.99
C LYS A 23 4.95 -7.38 18.63
N CYS A 24 5.37 -8.48 19.26
CA CYS A 24 6.60 -9.15 18.91
C CYS A 24 6.34 -10.15 17.78
N PHE A 25 7.09 -10.05 16.69
CA PHE A 25 6.97 -10.90 15.52
C PHE A 25 7.98 -12.05 15.52
N GLU A 26 8.88 -12.13 16.50
CA GLU A 26 9.91 -13.18 16.63
C GLU A 26 10.63 -13.51 15.31
N ASP A 27 10.31 -14.60 14.64
CA ASP A 27 10.82 -15.05 13.34
C ASP A 27 9.77 -14.97 12.20
N GLN A 28 8.55 -14.51 12.49
CA GLN A 28 7.47 -14.36 11.51
C GLN A 28 7.91 -13.51 10.32
N THR A 29 7.70 -14.06 9.12
CA THR A 29 7.94 -13.39 7.84
C THR A 29 6.70 -12.64 7.36
N PHE A 30 6.90 -11.63 6.50
CA PHE A 30 5.85 -10.77 5.95
C PHE A 30 5.45 -11.21 4.53
N ILE A 31 4.97 -12.45 4.41
CA ILE A 31 4.62 -13.08 3.11
C ILE A 31 3.14 -13.00 2.77
N HIS A 32 2.30 -12.61 3.72
CA HIS A 32 0.85 -12.58 3.55
C HIS A 32 0.41 -11.39 2.67
N PRO A 33 -0.69 -11.53 1.91
CA PRO A 33 -1.22 -10.48 1.05
C PRO A 33 -1.62 -9.19 1.79
N PHE A 34 -1.94 -9.30 3.08
CA PHE A 34 -2.35 -8.20 3.95
C PHE A 34 -1.64 -8.29 5.30
N PHE A 35 -1.27 -7.15 5.89
CA PHE A 35 -0.55 -7.13 7.16
C PHE A 35 -1.36 -7.75 8.32
N ASP A 36 -2.67 -7.55 8.35
CA ASP A 36 -3.55 -8.09 9.39
C ASP A 36 -3.51 -9.63 9.48
N GLU A 37 -3.28 -10.31 8.35
CA GLU A 37 -3.08 -11.76 8.33
C GLU A 37 -1.76 -12.14 9.02
N THR A 38 -0.70 -11.35 8.83
CA THR A 38 0.57 -11.53 9.55
C THR A 38 0.40 -11.26 11.05
N VAL A 39 -0.39 -10.24 11.41
CA VAL A 39 -0.75 -9.97 12.83
C VAL A 39 -1.54 -11.13 13.42
N ALA A 40 -2.44 -11.74 12.65
CA ALA A 40 -3.24 -12.88 13.09
C ALA A 40 -2.36 -14.08 13.47
N CYS A 41 -1.30 -14.36 12.70
CA CYS A 41 -0.33 -15.41 13.02
C CYS A 41 0.32 -15.21 14.40
N VAL A 42 0.83 -13.99 14.65
CA VAL A 42 1.62 -13.69 15.86
C VAL A 42 0.76 -13.50 17.11
N ASN A 43 -0.57 -13.40 17.00
CA ASN A 43 -1.48 -13.31 18.16
C ASN A 43 -1.35 -14.50 19.10
N SER A 44 -1.05 -15.66 18.54
CA SER A 44 -0.91 -16.92 19.27
C SER A 44 0.45 -17.07 19.97
N TYR A 45 1.40 -16.17 19.72
CA TYR A 45 2.75 -16.29 20.27
C TYR A 45 2.74 -16.02 21.78
N PRO A 46 3.46 -16.81 22.61
CA PRO A 46 3.44 -16.66 24.07
C PRO A 46 3.77 -15.24 24.56
N VAL A 47 4.65 -14.53 23.85
CA VAL A 47 5.03 -13.14 24.15
C VAL A 47 3.86 -12.16 23.96
N ASN A 48 2.94 -12.45 23.03
CA ASN A 48 1.79 -11.61 22.67
C ASN A 48 0.48 -12.05 23.35
N SER A 49 0.40 -13.28 23.86
CA SER A 49 -0.82 -13.81 24.52
C SER A 49 -0.94 -13.45 26.02
N LYS A 50 -0.19 -12.45 26.49
CA LYS A 50 -0.23 -11.98 27.89
C LYS A 50 -1.49 -11.14 28.15
N LEU A 51 -1.90 -11.02 29.42
CA LEU A 51 -3.06 -10.19 29.81
C LEU A 51 -2.88 -8.70 29.45
N PHE A 52 -1.63 -8.21 29.42
CA PHE A 52 -1.33 -6.81 29.19
C PHE A 52 -0.85 -6.57 27.75
N LYS A 53 -1.38 -5.52 27.13
CA LYS A 53 -0.92 -5.02 25.83
C LYS A 53 0.32 -4.15 26.02
N VAL A 54 1.27 -4.23 25.08
CA VAL A 54 2.43 -3.33 25.04
C VAL A 54 2.03 -2.08 24.27
N ILE A 55 1.84 -0.99 25.01
CA ILE A 55 1.47 0.32 24.46
C ILE A 55 2.48 1.34 24.98
N THR A 56 3.07 2.12 24.07
CA THR A 56 4.05 3.16 24.42
C THR A 56 3.63 4.49 23.84
N ASP A 57 4.25 5.57 24.28
CA ASP A 57 4.22 6.82 23.52
C ASP A 57 4.98 6.67 22.19
N LYS A 58 4.76 7.61 21.26
CA LYS A 58 5.38 7.59 19.93
C LYS A 58 6.90 7.74 19.92
N THR A 59 7.53 8.20 21.01
CA THR A 59 9.00 8.39 21.02
C THR A 59 9.75 7.07 20.87
N LEU A 60 9.12 5.92 21.15
CA LEU A 60 9.71 4.61 20.87
C LEU A 60 9.70 4.21 19.39
N LEU A 61 9.10 5.00 18.49
CA LEU A 61 9.33 4.85 17.05
C LEU A 61 10.73 5.32 16.64
N ASN A 62 11.43 6.06 17.51
CA ASN A 62 12.73 6.64 17.19
C ASN A 62 13.73 5.57 16.69
N PRO A 63 14.32 5.75 15.49
CA PRO A 63 15.23 4.80 14.86
C PRO A 63 16.42 4.37 15.74
N GLN A 64 16.84 5.19 16.70
CA GLN A 64 17.95 4.88 17.62
C GLN A 64 17.70 3.62 18.48
N PHE A 65 16.45 3.22 18.65
CA PHE A 65 16.09 2.03 19.42
C PHE A 65 16.16 0.75 18.60
N PHE A 66 16.43 0.82 17.30
CA PHE A 66 16.39 -0.29 16.38
C PHE A 66 17.75 -0.57 15.74
N ASP A 67 17.92 -1.81 15.28
CA ASP A 67 19.06 -2.19 14.44
C ASP A 67 19.04 -1.37 13.13
N PRO A 68 20.17 -1.28 12.40
CA PRO A 68 20.20 -0.65 11.09
C PRO A 68 19.03 -1.09 10.21
N SER A 69 18.40 -0.11 9.57
CA SER A 69 17.13 -0.28 8.89
C SER A 69 17.27 0.07 7.42
N LEU A 70 16.56 -0.67 6.58
CA LEU A 70 16.42 -0.39 5.15
C LEU A 70 15.61 0.90 4.95
N THR A 71 16.01 1.71 3.98
CA THR A 71 15.15 2.76 3.42
C THR A 71 14.18 2.14 2.41
N PRO A 72 12.99 2.72 2.17
CA PRO A 72 12.06 2.19 1.20
C PRO A 72 12.62 2.33 -0.23
N ASP A 73 12.67 1.23 -0.97
CA ASP A 73 13.08 1.21 -2.39
C ASP A 73 11.93 1.65 -3.31
N VAL A 74 10.68 1.37 -2.93
CA VAL A 74 9.50 1.77 -3.71
C VAL A 74 8.23 1.78 -2.86
N PHE A 75 7.38 2.77 -3.11
CA PHE A 75 5.99 2.77 -2.65
C PHE A 75 5.06 2.34 -3.78
N VAL A 76 4.18 1.39 -3.50
CA VAL A 76 3.18 0.89 -4.46
C VAL A 76 1.79 1.39 -4.06
N PHE A 77 1.34 2.42 -4.77
CA PHE A 77 -0.03 2.93 -4.76
C PHE A 77 -0.90 2.14 -5.74
N HIS A 78 -2.21 2.14 -5.52
CA HIS A 78 -3.10 1.41 -6.42
C HIS A 78 -4.56 1.87 -6.44
N THR A 79 -5.21 1.75 -7.60
CA THR A 79 -6.66 2.06 -7.76
C THR A 79 -7.58 0.89 -7.38
N SER A 80 -7.05 -0.11 -6.66
CA SER A 80 -7.71 -1.38 -6.34
C SER A 80 -7.91 -2.30 -7.55
N ARG A 81 -7.95 -3.61 -7.30
CA ARG A 81 -8.18 -4.67 -8.31
C ARG A 81 -7.34 -4.51 -9.60
N CYS A 82 -6.09 -4.07 -9.45
CA CYS A 82 -5.14 -3.79 -10.53
C CYS A 82 -3.82 -4.58 -10.37
N GLY A 83 -3.85 -5.72 -9.67
CA GLY A 83 -2.70 -6.60 -9.53
C GLY A 83 -1.67 -6.22 -8.45
N SER A 84 -1.92 -5.19 -7.63
CA SER A 84 -0.99 -4.77 -6.56
C SER A 84 -0.69 -5.87 -5.54
N THR A 85 -1.69 -6.64 -5.11
CA THR A 85 -1.49 -7.81 -4.23
C THR A 85 -0.62 -8.88 -4.89
N ALA A 86 -0.88 -9.20 -6.16
CA ALA A 86 -0.10 -10.21 -6.90
C ALA A 86 1.37 -9.81 -7.06
N LEU A 87 1.62 -8.55 -7.41
CA LEU A 87 2.97 -7.98 -7.49
C LEU A 87 3.71 -8.15 -6.16
N CYS A 88 3.07 -7.73 -5.06
CA CYS A 88 3.68 -7.74 -3.73
C CYS A 88 3.94 -9.16 -3.24
N GLN A 89 3.01 -10.09 -3.46
CA GLN A 89 3.22 -11.49 -3.10
C GLN A 89 4.35 -12.15 -3.90
N ALA A 90 4.54 -11.77 -5.17
CA ALA A 90 5.67 -12.24 -5.96
C ALA A 90 6.98 -11.80 -5.29
N PHE A 91 7.15 -10.50 -5.02
CA PHE A 91 8.34 -9.99 -4.34
C PHE A 91 8.55 -10.58 -2.94
N ALA A 92 7.47 -10.83 -2.20
CA ALA A 92 7.54 -11.43 -0.87
C ALA A 92 8.06 -12.89 -0.87
N GLN A 93 8.19 -13.55 -2.03
CA GLN A 93 8.85 -14.86 -2.14
C GLN A 93 10.39 -14.77 -2.09
N LEU A 94 10.95 -13.57 -2.16
CA LEU A 94 12.39 -13.35 -2.15
C LEU A 94 12.83 -12.94 -0.75
N ASP A 95 13.67 -13.75 -0.09
CA ASP A 95 14.11 -13.48 1.29
C ASP A 95 14.81 -12.12 1.45
N GLN A 96 15.44 -11.63 0.38
CA GLN A 96 16.10 -10.33 0.34
C GLN A 96 15.14 -9.13 0.20
N VAL A 97 13.86 -9.36 -0.10
CA VAL A 97 12.85 -8.31 -0.28
C VAL A 97 11.82 -8.40 0.84
N ARG A 98 11.79 -7.37 1.69
CA ARG A 98 10.71 -7.21 2.65
C ARG A 98 9.56 -6.43 2.04
N VAL A 99 8.37 -7.00 2.14
CA VAL A 99 7.13 -6.37 1.68
C VAL A 99 6.24 -6.06 2.88
N PHE A 100 5.83 -4.79 3.01
CA PHE A 100 4.73 -4.40 3.89
C PHE A 100 3.51 -4.07 3.03
N ALA A 101 2.40 -4.78 3.22
CA ALA A 101 1.19 -4.59 2.44
C ALA A 101 0.04 -4.06 3.30
N GLU A 102 -0.45 -2.85 2.98
CA GLU A 102 -1.59 -2.19 3.64
C GLU A 102 -1.40 -2.14 5.16
N TYR A 103 -0.30 -1.50 5.59
CA TYR A 103 0.15 -1.52 6.98
C TYR A 103 -0.67 -0.53 7.83
N PRO A 104 -1.50 -0.98 8.79
CA PRO A 104 -2.45 -0.10 9.49
C PRO A 104 -1.82 1.09 10.22
N PRO A 105 -0.66 0.96 10.90
CA PRO A 105 0.02 2.12 11.50
C PRO A 105 0.37 3.25 10.51
N MET A 106 0.60 2.92 9.24
CA MET A 106 0.80 3.94 8.20
C MET A 106 -0.50 4.71 7.96
N ASP A 107 -1.62 4.00 7.84
CA ASP A 107 -2.95 4.62 7.68
C ASP A 107 -3.32 5.48 8.89
N ASP A 108 -3.08 4.96 10.11
CA ASP A 108 -3.33 5.67 11.36
C ASP A 108 -2.57 7.01 11.43
N LEU A 109 -1.31 7.05 10.98
CA LEU A 109 -0.52 8.29 10.92
C LEU A 109 -0.98 9.21 9.79
N LEU A 110 -1.17 8.69 8.57
CA LEU A 110 -1.58 9.50 7.43
C LEU A 110 -2.88 10.24 7.73
N ARG A 111 -3.87 9.56 8.34
CA ARG A 111 -5.15 10.16 8.74
C ARG A 111 -5.03 11.31 9.74
N GLN A 112 -3.91 11.44 10.47
CA GLN A 112 -3.69 12.58 11.37
C GLN A 112 -3.61 13.91 10.63
N SER A 113 -3.30 13.92 9.32
CA SER A 113 -3.26 15.14 8.52
C SER A 113 -4.62 15.85 8.40
N TYR A 114 -5.71 15.11 8.64
CA TYR A 114 -7.08 15.64 8.64
C TYR A 114 -7.54 16.10 10.03
N SER A 115 -6.70 15.97 11.07
CA SER A 115 -6.99 16.53 12.38
C SER A 115 -7.02 18.06 12.31
N PRO A 116 -8.08 18.74 12.81
CA PRO A 116 -8.17 20.20 12.81
C PRO A 116 -7.01 20.91 13.52
N SER A 117 -6.37 20.23 14.47
CA SER A 117 -5.16 20.66 15.18
C SER A 117 -3.87 20.46 14.36
N ASN A 118 -3.85 19.39 13.56
CA ASN A 118 -2.75 18.78 12.81
C ASN A 118 -2.08 19.61 11.69
N GLY A 119 -2.88 19.98 10.68
CA GLY A 119 -2.36 20.21 9.33
C GLY A 119 -1.44 19.08 8.82
N THR A 120 -0.77 19.28 7.68
CA THR A 120 0.45 18.52 7.40
C THR A 120 1.59 19.21 8.16
N SER A 121 1.89 18.74 9.37
CA SER A 121 3.00 19.26 10.17
C SER A 121 4.30 18.55 9.85
N GLU A 122 5.45 19.21 10.07
CA GLU A 122 6.77 18.56 10.01
C GLU A 122 6.83 17.34 10.94
N THR A 123 6.13 17.41 12.08
CA THR A 123 5.99 16.29 13.02
C THR A 123 5.37 15.05 12.39
N LEU A 124 4.34 15.18 11.54
CA LEU A 124 3.76 14.03 10.84
C LEU A 124 4.76 13.41 9.85
N ILE A 125 5.52 14.25 9.15
CA ILE A 125 6.55 13.80 8.20
C ILE A 125 7.62 12.99 8.93
N ASP A 126 8.07 13.47 10.09
CA ASP A 126 9.06 12.78 10.91
C ASP A 126 8.49 11.48 11.51
N ASP A 127 7.24 11.49 12.00
CA ASP A 127 6.57 10.28 12.51
C ASP A 127 6.46 9.19 11.42
N LEU A 128 6.21 9.57 10.16
CA LEU A 128 6.20 8.64 9.02
C LEU A 128 7.60 8.07 8.72
N ARG A 129 8.65 8.89 8.79
CA ARG A 129 10.04 8.45 8.59
C ARG A 129 10.49 7.50 9.68
N ASP A 130 10.14 7.79 10.93
CA ASP A 130 10.42 6.94 12.08
C ASP A 130 9.69 5.60 11.92
N LEU A 131 8.38 5.61 11.58
CA LEU A 131 7.63 4.39 11.32
C LEU A 131 8.24 3.55 10.19
N VAL A 132 8.66 4.16 9.08
CA VAL A 132 9.29 3.44 7.96
C VAL A 132 10.65 2.88 8.35
N SER A 133 11.42 3.57 9.20
CA SER A 133 12.65 3.02 9.76
C SER A 133 12.36 1.77 10.58
N VAL A 134 11.31 1.77 11.41
CA VAL A 134 10.85 0.59 12.14
C VAL A 134 10.46 -0.56 11.20
N MET A 135 9.81 -0.26 10.06
CA MET A 135 9.49 -1.27 9.03
C MET A 135 10.76 -1.83 8.35
N GLY A 136 11.79 -1.00 8.19
CA GLY A 136 13.05 -1.34 7.56
C GLY A 136 14.00 -2.21 8.39
N GLN A 137 13.71 -2.46 9.67
CA GLN A 137 14.57 -3.22 10.60
C GLN A 137 15.19 -4.49 9.98
N ILE A 138 16.52 -4.58 9.89
CA ILE A 138 17.18 -5.81 9.43
C ILE A 138 17.11 -6.86 10.55
N ARG A 139 16.38 -7.97 10.34
CA ARG A 139 16.07 -8.96 11.39
C ARG A 139 16.95 -10.20 11.27
N SER A 140 17.06 -10.73 10.05
CA SER A 140 17.79 -11.95 9.73
C SER A 140 19.15 -11.67 9.07
N GLY A 141 19.34 -10.46 8.53
CA GLY A 141 20.60 -10.05 7.88
C GLY A 141 20.62 -10.35 6.37
N VAL A 142 19.57 -10.96 5.83
CA VAL A 142 19.42 -11.22 4.38
C VAL A 142 18.66 -10.13 3.66
N GLU A 143 17.90 -9.30 4.38
CA GLU A 143 17.05 -8.27 3.79
C GLU A 143 17.91 -7.17 3.15
N ARG A 144 17.57 -6.80 1.91
CA ARG A 144 18.26 -5.79 1.10
C ARG A 144 17.32 -4.73 0.55
N HIS A 145 16.06 -5.09 0.34
CA HIS A 145 15.05 -4.21 -0.23
C HIS A 145 13.81 -4.11 0.66
N LEU A 146 13.19 -2.93 0.69
CA LEU A 146 11.94 -2.63 1.38
C LEU A 146 10.92 -2.08 0.37
N LEU A 147 9.84 -2.84 0.18
CA LEU A 147 8.73 -2.51 -0.69
C LEU A 147 7.48 -2.26 0.14
N ILE A 148 6.87 -1.08 0.01
CA ILE A 148 5.71 -0.69 0.80
C ILE A 148 4.50 -0.54 -0.11
N LYS A 149 3.56 -1.48 -0.04
CA LYS A 149 2.25 -1.37 -0.67
C LYS A 149 1.29 -0.65 0.28
N LEU A 150 0.72 0.41 -0.24
CA LEU A 150 -0.20 1.30 0.48
C LEU A 150 -1.65 0.87 0.24
N ASP A 151 -2.56 1.35 1.09
CA ASP A 151 -4.00 1.24 0.84
C ASP A 151 -4.42 2.07 -0.36
N SER A 152 -5.53 1.70 -1.01
CA SER A 152 -5.95 2.40 -2.23
C SER A 152 -6.26 3.87 -2.01
N TRP A 153 -6.79 4.24 -0.84
CA TRP A 153 -7.07 5.63 -0.50
C TRP A 153 -5.82 6.44 -0.14
N HIS A 154 -4.66 5.80 0.07
CA HIS A 154 -3.39 6.51 0.30
C HIS A 154 -2.93 7.33 -0.91
N ILE A 155 -3.50 7.12 -2.10
CA ILE A 155 -3.33 8.00 -3.28
C ILE A 155 -3.59 9.48 -2.92
N HIS A 156 -4.53 9.75 -2.02
CA HIS A 156 -4.87 11.12 -1.61
C HIS A 156 -3.86 11.75 -0.64
N PHE A 157 -2.94 10.96 -0.10
CA PHE A 157 -1.86 11.40 0.78
C PHE A 157 -0.50 11.45 0.06
N VAL A 158 -0.49 11.29 -1.27
CA VAL A 158 0.73 11.18 -2.07
C VAL A 158 1.72 12.33 -1.84
N GLN A 159 1.24 13.57 -1.66
CA GLN A 159 2.11 14.71 -1.41
C GLN A 159 2.82 14.63 -0.05
N ILE A 160 2.13 14.15 0.99
CA ILE A 160 2.71 13.97 2.33
C ILE A 160 3.81 12.92 2.26
N LEU A 161 3.53 11.79 1.59
CA LEU A 161 4.51 10.73 1.40
C LEU A 161 5.71 11.19 0.57
N ARG A 162 5.50 11.99 -0.48
CA ARG A 162 6.61 12.55 -1.27
C ARG A 162 7.47 13.50 -0.44
N ASN A 163 6.88 14.31 0.43
CA ASN A 163 7.64 15.17 1.33
C ASN A 163 8.46 14.35 2.34
N ALA A 164 7.92 13.23 2.82
CA ALA A 164 8.64 12.32 3.71
C ALA A 164 9.77 11.56 3.00
N PHE A 165 9.54 11.13 1.75
CA PHE A 165 10.43 10.28 0.96
C PHE A 165 10.67 10.89 -0.43
N PRO A 166 11.47 11.98 -0.54
CA PRO A 166 11.64 12.74 -1.77
C PRO A 166 12.30 11.93 -2.89
N ASP A 167 13.18 10.99 -2.55
CA ASP A 167 14.00 10.24 -3.51
C ASP A 167 13.49 8.81 -3.77
N THR A 168 12.42 8.38 -3.10
CA THR A 168 11.90 7.02 -3.28
C THR A 168 10.96 6.95 -4.49
N PRO A 169 11.17 6.04 -5.45
CA PRO A 169 10.23 5.80 -6.54
C PRO A 169 8.81 5.49 -6.06
N PHE A 170 7.81 6.13 -6.69
CA PHE A 170 6.40 5.84 -6.47
C PHE A 170 5.83 5.13 -7.69
N VAL A 171 5.18 3.99 -7.48
CA VAL A 171 4.51 3.22 -8.53
C VAL A 171 3.01 3.26 -8.30
N PHE A 172 2.26 3.75 -9.28
CA PHE A 172 0.80 3.78 -9.28
C PHE A 172 0.27 2.69 -10.20
N LEU A 173 -0.19 1.59 -9.61
CA LEU A 173 -0.86 0.54 -10.37
C LEU A 173 -2.32 0.91 -10.58
N TYR A 174 -2.76 0.95 -11.83
CA TYR A 174 -4.14 1.26 -12.17
C TYR A 174 -4.70 0.28 -13.20
N ASN A 175 -6.01 0.21 -13.32
CA ASN A 175 -6.69 -0.67 -14.28
C ASN A 175 -7.94 0.05 -14.82
N ASP A 176 -8.55 -0.51 -15.86
CA ASP A 176 -9.82 -0.03 -16.38
C ASP A 176 -10.89 -0.09 -15.26
N PRO A 177 -11.60 1.02 -14.97
CA PRO A 177 -12.58 1.08 -13.89
C PRO A 177 -13.72 0.08 -14.06
N ARG A 178 -14.04 -0.32 -15.29
CA ARG A 178 -15.11 -1.28 -15.58
C ARG A 178 -14.82 -2.66 -15.02
N PHE A 179 -13.56 -3.09 -15.04
CA PHE A 179 -13.13 -4.36 -14.45
C PHE A 179 -12.98 -4.25 -12.93
N ILE A 180 -12.52 -3.11 -12.43
CA ILE A 180 -12.46 -2.85 -10.98
C ILE A 180 -13.85 -2.92 -10.37
N LYS A 181 -14.82 -2.21 -10.97
CA LYS A 181 -16.22 -2.19 -10.54
C LYS A 181 -16.82 -3.59 -10.53
N ALA A 182 -16.68 -4.34 -11.62
CA ALA A 182 -17.15 -5.73 -11.69
C ALA A 182 -16.55 -6.63 -10.61
N SER A 183 -15.26 -6.45 -10.28
CA SER A 183 -14.62 -7.20 -9.20
C SER A 183 -15.11 -6.78 -7.81
N GLN A 184 -15.32 -5.49 -7.56
CA GLN A 184 -15.84 -5.00 -6.28
C GLN A 184 -17.28 -5.43 -6.04
N PHE A 185 -18.08 -5.57 -7.09
CA PHE A 185 -19.44 -6.09 -6.99
C PHE A 185 -19.51 -7.51 -6.43
N LYS A 186 -18.54 -8.37 -6.79
CA LYS A 186 -18.44 -9.74 -6.28
C LYS A 186 -17.96 -9.76 -4.82
N LEU A 187 -16.93 -8.97 -4.52
CA LEU A 187 -16.34 -8.89 -3.18
C LEU A 187 -15.91 -7.45 -2.92
N LYS A 188 -16.66 -6.74 -2.08
CA LYS A 188 -16.42 -5.31 -1.80
C LYS A 188 -15.21 -5.14 -0.88
N GLY A 189 -14.29 -4.27 -1.27
CA GLY A 189 -13.31 -3.68 -0.35
C GLY A 189 -13.90 -2.49 0.41
N MET A 190 -13.24 -2.05 1.48
CA MET A 190 -13.72 -0.96 2.35
C MET A 190 -14.05 0.33 1.59
N HIS A 191 -13.18 0.77 0.67
CA HIS A 191 -13.37 1.97 -0.17
C HIS A 191 -14.53 1.86 -1.19
N ALA A 192 -15.09 0.67 -1.39
CA ALA A 192 -16.25 0.48 -2.28
C ALA A 192 -17.58 0.44 -1.49
N VAL A 193 -17.54 0.63 -0.17
CA VAL A 193 -18.73 0.65 0.69
C VAL A 193 -18.91 2.08 1.25
N PRO A 194 -19.96 2.80 0.84
CA PRO A 194 -20.27 4.14 1.35
C PRO A 194 -20.38 4.14 2.88
N GLY A 195 -19.71 5.10 3.53
CA GLY A 195 -19.75 5.29 4.98
C GLY A 195 -18.81 4.40 5.80
N VAL A 196 -18.09 3.45 5.18
CA VAL A 196 -17.02 2.70 5.88
C VAL A 196 -15.77 3.56 6.03
N LEU A 197 -15.45 4.33 4.99
CA LEU A 197 -14.37 5.30 4.97
C LEU A 197 -14.93 6.71 4.86
N GLU A 198 -14.21 7.67 5.42
CA GLU A 198 -14.62 9.06 5.47
C GLU A 198 -14.54 9.71 4.07
N PRO A 199 -15.58 10.44 3.63
CA PRO A 199 -15.62 11.05 2.29
C PRO A 199 -14.44 11.94 1.95
N TYR A 200 -13.92 12.67 2.93
CA TYR A 200 -12.82 13.61 2.72
C TYR A 200 -11.53 12.93 2.26
N LEU A 201 -11.39 11.61 2.50
CA LEU A 201 -10.27 10.82 1.97
C LEU A 201 -10.31 10.70 0.45
N PHE A 202 -11.44 11.02 -0.18
CA PHE A 202 -11.63 10.92 -1.63
C PHE A 202 -11.92 12.29 -2.27
N ASP A 203 -11.61 13.38 -1.58
CA ASP A 203 -12.02 14.76 -1.93
C ASP A 203 -13.54 14.95 -2.04
N MET A 204 -14.33 14.10 -1.39
CA MET A 204 -15.80 14.18 -1.40
C MET A 204 -16.31 14.92 -0.16
N LYS A 205 -17.37 15.71 -0.33
CA LYS A 205 -18.03 16.41 0.79
C LYS A 205 -19.06 15.54 1.50
N GLU A 206 -19.77 14.71 0.77
CA GLU A 206 -20.87 13.89 1.28
C GLU A 206 -20.80 12.47 0.72
N VAL A 207 -21.32 11.51 1.48
CA VAL A 207 -21.43 10.12 1.04
C VAL A 207 -22.66 10.00 0.13
N LYS A 208 -22.46 9.56 -1.12
CA LYS A 208 -23.57 9.11 -1.98
C LYS A 208 -24.13 7.78 -1.45
N SER A 209 -25.46 7.68 -1.35
CA SER A 209 -26.13 6.45 -0.92
C SER A 209 -26.15 5.36 -2.00
N ASP A 210 -26.06 5.77 -3.28
CA ASP A 210 -25.93 4.84 -4.41
C ASP A 210 -24.50 4.28 -4.48
N LEU A 211 -24.40 2.97 -4.30
CA LEU A 211 -23.14 2.21 -4.33
C LEU A 211 -22.38 2.41 -5.64
N ASP A 212 -23.08 2.47 -6.77
CA ASP A 212 -22.45 2.52 -8.09
C ASP A 212 -21.91 3.89 -8.41
N ALA A 213 -22.72 4.91 -8.14
CA ALA A 213 -22.31 6.30 -8.27
C ALA A 213 -21.18 6.64 -7.30
N TYR A 214 -21.21 6.10 -6.07
CA TYR A 214 -20.14 6.27 -5.09
C TYR A 214 -18.82 5.68 -5.58
N LEU A 215 -18.83 4.42 -6.03
CA LEU A 215 -17.59 3.77 -6.50
C LEU A 215 -17.04 4.45 -7.77
N ASP A 216 -17.89 4.89 -8.69
CA ASP A 216 -17.43 5.63 -9.86
C ASP A 216 -16.75 6.95 -9.45
N GLU A 217 -17.25 7.65 -8.44
CA GLU A 217 -16.64 8.87 -7.91
C GLU A 217 -15.30 8.59 -7.20
N VAL A 218 -15.22 7.52 -6.41
CA VAL A 218 -13.97 7.08 -5.76
C VAL A 218 -12.89 6.81 -6.82
N LEU A 219 -13.23 6.03 -7.85
CA LEU A 219 -12.29 5.71 -8.93
C LEU A 219 -11.92 6.95 -9.74
N THR A 220 -12.88 7.84 -10.02
CA THR A 220 -12.61 9.14 -10.66
C THR A 220 -11.57 9.94 -9.87
N SER A 221 -11.77 10.05 -8.56
CA SER A 221 -10.85 10.77 -7.66
C SER A 221 -9.43 10.19 -7.73
N TYR A 222 -9.30 8.86 -7.76
CA TYR A 222 -8.00 8.19 -7.85
C TYR A 222 -7.29 8.53 -9.16
N TYR A 223 -7.94 8.38 -10.32
CA TYR A 223 -7.29 8.64 -11.61
C TYR A 223 -6.88 10.11 -11.74
N LEU A 224 -7.72 11.04 -11.28
CA LEU A 224 -7.41 12.47 -11.32
C LEU A 224 -6.22 12.81 -10.41
N LYS A 225 -6.18 12.25 -9.19
CA LYS A 225 -5.03 12.46 -8.28
C LYS A 225 -3.74 11.92 -8.85
N ILE A 226 -3.74 10.70 -9.36
CA ILE A 226 -2.56 10.11 -9.99
C ILE A 226 -2.11 11.02 -11.13
N LEU A 227 -3.00 11.34 -12.08
CA LEU A 227 -2.67 12.18 -13.22
C LEU A 227 -2.08 13.54 -12.82
N ASN A 228 -2.69 14.21 -11.85
CA ASN A 228 -2.23 15.53 -11.42
C ASN A 228 -0.87 15.47 -10.71
N PHE A 229 -0.62 14.38 -9.97
CA PHE A 229 0.65 14.18 -9.27
C PHE A 229 1.79 13.85 -10.24
N ILE A 230 1.62 12.83 -11.08
CA ILE A 230 2.70 12.35 -11.97
C ILE A 230 3.15 13.38 -13.01
N LYS A 231 2.29 14.34 -13.38
CA LYS A 231 2.64 15.45 -14.27
C LYS A 231 3.80 16.31 -13.76
N ASN A 232 4.00 16.33 -12.44
CA ASN A 232 4.95 17.22 -11.78
C ASN A 232 5.99 16.45 -10.95
N ASP A 233 5.99 15.11 -11.01
CA ASP A 233 6.88 14.25 -10.22
C ASP A 233 7.62 13.28 -11.13
N ASN A 234 8.93 13.48 -11.27
CA ASN A 234 9.79 12.69 -12.15
C ASN A 234 10.22 11.33 -11.57
N GLN A 235 9.84 11.03 -10.32
CA GLN A 235 10.12 9.77 -9.64
C GLN A 235 8.84 8.95 -9.45
N SER A 236 7.82 9.21 -10.26
CA SER A 236 6.54 8.53 -10.21
C SER A 236 6.19 7.85 -11.53
N PHE A 237 5.75 6.61 -11.45
CA PHE A 237 5.46 5.76 -12.59
C PHE A 237 4.05 5.20 -12.47
N ALA A 238 3.16 5.57 -13.38
CA ALA A 238 1.85 4.95 -13.47
C ALA A 238 1.88 3.79 -14.46
N LEU A 239 1.52 2.58 -13.99
CA LEU A 239 1.58 1.34 -14.78
C LEU A 239 0.17 0.75 -14.89
N ASN A 240 -0.27 0.52 -16.13
CA ASN A 240 -1.61 0.00 -16.39
C ASN A 240 -1.58 -1.53 -16.33
N TYR A 241 -2.50 -2.11 -15.55
CA TYR A 241 -2.65 -3.56 -15.44
C TYR A 241 -2.92 -4.23 -16.80
N VAL A 242 -3.55 -3.50 -17.73
CA VAL A 242 -3.82 -3.97 -19.10
C VAL A 242 -2.53 -4.23 -19.89
N ASP A 243 -1.43 -3.53 -19.58
CA ASP A 243 -0.13 -3.71 -20.24
C ASP A 243 0.54 -5.04 -19.84
N GLY A 244 0.05 -5.67 -18.76
CA GLY A 244 0.43 -7.00 -18.33
C GLY A 244 1.37 -7.03 -17.12
N MET A 245 1.13 -8.01 -16.24
CA MET A 245 1.88 -8.14 -14.97
C MET A 245 3.38 -8.37 -15.16
N SER A 246 3.81 -9.01 -16.26
CA SER A 246 5.24 -9.19 -16.53
C SER A 246 5.96 -7.87 -16.77
N LEU A 247 5.32 -6.92 -17.47
CA LEU A 247 5.89 -5.59 -17.71
C LEU A 247 5.96 -4.79 -16.41
N ILE A 248 4.89 -4.86 -15.61
CA ILE A 248 4.84 -4.23 -14.28
C ILE A 248 5.95 -4.78 -13.39
N LEU A 249 6.08 -6.11 -13.32
CA LEU A 249 7.10 -6.79 -12.53
C LEU A 249 8.50 -6.33 -12.94
N ASN A 250 8.80 -6.38 -14.25
CA ASN A 250 10.11 -5.95 -14.77
C ASN A 250 10.42 -4.50 -14.42
N LYS A 251 9.42 -3.60 -14.53
CA LYS A 251 9.62 -2.19 -14.19
C LYS A 251 9.96 -2.01 -12.71
N VAL A 252 9.26 -2.71 -11.82
CA VAL A 252 9.51 -2.61 -10.37
C VAL A 252 10.86 -3.24 -10.01
N THR A 253 11.23 -4.36 -10.62
CA THR A 253 12.55 -4.99 -10.50
C THR A 253 13.68 -4.03 -10.90
N GLU A 254 13.50 -3.29 -12.00
CA GLU A 254 14.44 -2.25 -12.45
C GLU A 254 14.57 -1.13 -11.40
N LEU A 255 13.44 -0.62 -10.89
CA LEU A 255 13.41 0.48 -9.92
C LEU A 255 14.13 0.13 -8.62
N ILE A 256 13.90 -1.07 -8.09
CA ILE A 256 14.57 -1.54 -6.86
C ILE A 256 15.98 -2.09 -7.13
N LYS A 257 16.47 -2.05 -8.38
CA LYS A 257 17.78 -2.55 -8.81
C LYS A 257 18.04 -4.01 -8.41
N LEU A 258 17.00 -4.82 -8.50
CA LEU A 258 17.11 -6.25 -8.23
C LEU A 258 17.69 -6.94 -9.48
N PHE A 259 19.01 -7.16 -9.48
CA PHE A 259 19.72 -7.74 -10.62
C PHE A 259 19.65 -9.28 -10.62
N ASP A 260 19.05 -9.80 -11.69
CA ASP A 260 18.92 -11.19 -12.18
C ASP A 260 19.72 -12.30 -11.47
N VAL A 261 19.17 -12.86 -10.40
CA VAL A 261 19.36 -14.28 -10.09
C VAL A 261 18.27 -15.07 -10.84
N LEU A 262 18.65 -16.03 -11.69
CA LEU A 262 17.69 -16.86 -12.45
C LEU A 262 16.64 -17.53 -11.56
N GLU A 263 17.04 -17.90 -10.34
CA GLU A 263 16.14 -18.47 -9.33
C GLU A 263 15.04 -17.49 -8.90
N ASP A 264 15.39 -16.22 -8.68
CA ASP A 264 14.43 -15.18 -8.28
C ASP A 264 13.41 -14.92 -9.39
N LYS A 265 13.87 -14.86 -10.65
CA LYS A 265 12.96 -14.74 -11.81
C LYS A 265 11.93 -15.86 -11.87
N ASN A 266 12.36 -17.10 -11.66
CA ASN A 266 11.46 -18.25 -11.67
C ASN A 266 10.46 -18.19 -10.50
N LYS A 267 10.91 -17.82 -9.29
CA LYS A 267 10.01 -17.64 -8.13
C LYS A 267 8.95 -16.56 -8.40
N LEU A 268 9.38 -15.41 -8.93
CA LEU A 268 8.47 -14.30 -9.26
C LEU A 268 7.42 -14.72 -10.30
N GLN A 269 7.85 -15.35 -11.40
CA GLN A 269 6.93 -15.80 -12.46
C GLN A 269 5.96 -16.88 -11.99
N ASN A 270 6.45 -17.86 -11.20
CA ASN A 270 5.62 -18.92 -10.63
C ASN A 270 4.58 -18.39 -9.64
N GLN A 271 4.87 -17.29 -8.92
CA GLN A 271 3.89 -16.71 -8.01
C GLN A 271 2.83 -15.89 -8.76
N LEU A 272 3.18 -15.20 -9.84
CA LEU A 272 2.23 -14.46 -10.67
C LEU A 272 1.19 -15.34 -11.38
N SER A 273 1.44 -16.65 -11.54
CA SER A 273 0.49 -17.59 -12.12
C SER A 273 -0.58 -18.09 -11.13
N LYS A 274 -0.45 -17.77 -9.84
CA LYS A 274 -1.41 -18.12 -8.77
C LYS A 274 -2.37 -16.96 -8.48
N TYR A 275 -3.58 -17.25 -8.00
CA TYR A 275 -4.53 -16.19 -7.62
C TYR A 275 -4.15 -15.53 -6.29
N SER A 276 -3.93 -14.21 -6.32
CA SER A 276 -3.28 -13.50 -5.20
C SER A 276 -4.09 -13.35 -3.90
N LYS A 277 -5.42 -13.48 -3.98
CA LYS A 277 -6.31 -13.32 -2.81
C LYS A 277 -6.90 -14.64 -2.30
N ASN A 278 -6.69 -15.72 -3.03
CA ASN A 278 -7.09 -17.07 -2.64
C ASN A 278 -6.11 -18.05 -3.31
N PRO A 279 -5.13 -18.61 -2.58
CA PRO A 279 -4.09 -19.45 -3.16
C PRO A 279 -4.63 -20.74 -3.81
N ASP A 280 -5.86 -21.14 -3.48
CA ASP A 280 -6.53 -22.33 -4.02
C ASP A 280 -7.27 -22.07 -5.36
N GLU A 281 -7.33 -20.82 -5.82
CA GLU A 281 -7.93 -20.46 -7.11
C GLU A 281 -6.87 -20.22 -8.21
N ILE A 282 -7.18 -20.60 -9.44
CA ILE A 282 -6.38 -20.30 -10.63
C ILE A 282 -6.93 -19.02 -11.27
N PHE A 283 -6.06 -18.05 -11.58
CA PHE A 283 -6.45 -16.82 -12.26
C PHE A 283 -6.88 -17.10 -13.71
N ASP A 284 -8.17 -16.97 -14.01
CA ASP A 284 -8.71 -17.08 -15.37
C ASP A 284 -9.00 -15.69 -15.97
N LYS A 285 -8.12 -15.25 -16.88
CA LYS A 285 -8.24 -13.98 -17.60
C LYS A 285 -9.45 -13.94 -18.56
N ASN A 286 -9.95 -15.10 -18.98
CA ASN A 286 -11.00 -15.22 -20.01
C ASN A 286 -12.42 -15.06 -19.47
N ASN A 287 -12.61 -15.00 -18.14
CA ASN A 287 -13.93 -14.87 -17.50
C ASN A 287 -14.12 -13.50 -16.79
N THR A 288 -13.38 -12.49 -17.24
CA THR A 288 -13.39 -11.16 -16.62
C THR A 288 -14.60 -10.37 -17.09
N LYS A 289 -15.68 -10.41 -16.31
CA LYS A 289 -16.86 -9.55 -16.53
C LYS A 289 -16.47 -8.09 -16.33
N SER A 290 -16.96 -7.20 -17.18
CA SER A 290 -16.87 -5.73 -17.03
C SER A 290 -18.23 -5.15 -16.66
N MET A 291 -18.25 -4.01 -15.95
CA MET A 291 -19.47 -3.25 -15.67
C MET A 291 -19.36 -1.83 -16.19
N ALA A 292 -20.48 -1.21 -16.55
CA ALA A 292 -20.49 0.18 -16.99
C ALA A 292 -20.09 1.13 -15.85
N CYS A 293 -19.31 2.16 -16.19
CA CYS A 293 -18.91 3.25 -15.31
C CYS A 293 -19.45 4.57 -15.87
N SER A 294 -19.58 5.58 -15.02
CA SER A 294 -19.94 6.93 -15.43
C SER A 294 -18.97 7.49 -16.49
N ASP A 295 -19.48 8.41 -17.32
CA ASP A 295 -18.67 9.10 -18.33
C ASP A 295 -17.50 9.87 -17.70
N GLU A 296 -17.71 10.43 -16.51
CA GLU A 296 -16.69 11.14 -15.75
C GLU A 296 -15.53 10.21 -15.35
N CYS A 297 -15.85 9.02 -14.81
CA CYS A 297 -14.88 8.03 -14.42
C CYS A 297 -14.08 7.52 -15.62
N MET A 298 -14.77 7.21 -16.73
CA MET A 298 -14.13 6.80 -17.97
C MET A 298 -13.26 7.90 -18.59
N SER A 299 -13.69 9.16 -18.50
CA SER A 299 -12.91 10.33 -18.95
C SER A 299 -11.64 10.50 -18.14
N ALA A 300 -11.72 10.38 -16.81
CA ALA A 300 -10.55 10.47 -15.93
C ALA A 300 -9.53 9.35 -16.21
N TYR A 301 -10.00 8.11 -16.33
CA TYR A 301 -9.17 6.96 -16.73
C TYR A 301 -8.49 7.16 -18.09
N SER A 302 -9.24 7.63 -19.10
CA SER A 302 -8.71 7.87 -20.44
C SER A 302 -7.62 8.94 -20.42
N LYS A 303 -7.84 10.06 -19.72
CA LYS A 303 -6.83 11.12 -19.57
C LYS A 303 -5.53 10.63 -18.93
N LEU A 304 -5.63 9.78 -17.90
CA LEU A 304 -4.46 9.16 -17.28
C LEU A 304 -3.73 8.25 -18.27
N THR A 305 -4.48 7.37 -18.95
CA THR A 305 -3.92 6.41 -19.91
C THR A 305 -3.23 7.12 -21.08
N ASP A 306 -3.85 8.17 -21.63
CA ASP A 306 -3.30 8.96 -22.74
C ASP A 306 -2.07 9.77 -22.33
N TYR A 307 -2.01 10.21 -21.07
CA TYR A 307 -0.81 10.82 -20.52
C TYR A 307 0.33 9.81 -20.42
N VAL A 308 0.10 8.66 -19.77
CA VAL A 308 1.12 7.61 -19.59
C VAL A 308 1.66 7.10 -20.94
N LYS A 309 0.79 6.89 -21.93
CA LYS A 309 1.21 6.47 -23.27
C LYS A 309 2.07 7.51 -23.99
N ARG A 310 1.90 8.79 -23.71
CA ARG A 310 2.72 9.85 -24.32
C ARG A 310 4.09 9.96 -23.67
N GLU A 311 4.19 9.75 -22.36
CA GLU A 311 5.48 9.80 -21.65
C GLU A 311 6.37 8.56 -21.91
N LEU A 312 5.78 7.45 -22.37
CA LEU A 312 6.51 6.22 -22.71
C LEU A 312 7.03 6.18 -24.17
N ASN A 313 6.59 7.11 -25.03
CA ASN A 313 7.00 7.22 -26.44
C ASN A 313 7.96 8.39 -26.65
#